data_AF-A0A965ZD03-F1
#
_entry.id   AF-A0A965ZD03-F1
#
_cell.length_a   1.000
_cell.length_b   1.000
_cell.length_c   1.000
_cell.angle_alpha   90.00
_cell.angle_beta   90.00
_cell.angle_gamma   90.00
#
_symmetry.space_group_name_H-M   'P 1'
#
loop_
_entity.id
_entity.type
_entity.pdbx_description
1 polymer ?
#
loop_
_entity_poly.entity_id
_entity_poly.type
_entity_poly.pdbx_seq_one_letter_code
_entity_poly.pdbx_strand_id
1 'polypeptide(L)'
;MKTLDEAQNVLLNVSDKQWLKLVEMLTYGVLELNSRTLEKVEIKYSVGHYPAMLFRLTTILNDSADGNLSPQVSGFRFAFDQDIDDDVYIEPLSSDGFWEDYLDKEGITHVFASNEVGIRKLYRFINDELHLWDDVLFPGVEKPVEDTWRTLLELNPLTDQ
;
A
#
# COMPACT_ATOMS: atom_id res chain seq x y z
N MET A 1 -7.82 32.99 5.42
CA MET A 1 -7.87 31.59 5.88
C MET A 1 -6.93 30.84 4.96
N LYS A 2 -5.74 30.47 5.44
CA LYS A 2 -4.90 29.54 4.66
C LYS A 2 -5.69 28.24 4.64
N THR A 3 -6.12 27.80 3.48
CA THR A 3 -6.44 26.39 3.26
C THR A 3 -5.29 25.59 3.86
N LEU A 4 -5.58 24.43 4.47
CA LEU A 4 -4.59 23.41 4.77
C LEU A 4 -3.97 22.85 3.45
N ASP A 5 -3.70 23.74 2.49
CA ASP A 5 -3.00 23.46 1.25
C ASP A 5 -1.60 23.07 1.63
N GLU A 6 -1.29 21.79 1.45
CA GLU A 6 0.08 21.34 1.28
C GLU A 6 1.02 21.67 2.45
N ALA A 7 0.49 21.77 3.68
CA ALA A 7 1.30 21.72 4.89
C ALA A 7 1.85 20.29 5.02
N GLN A 8 2.88 20.01 4.21
CA GLN A 8 3.83 18.91 4.29
C GLN A 8 3.23 17.57 4.71
N ASN A 9 2.23 17.05 3.98
CA ASN A 9 1.90 15.65 4.14
C ASN A 9 3.08 14.79 3.71
N VAL A 10 3.78 14.26 4.70
CA VAL A 10 5.03 13.48 4.58
C VAL A 10 4.86 12.26 3.67
N LEU A 11 3.64 11.73 3.54
CA LEU A 11 3.31 10.66 2.60
C LEU A 11 3.58 11.06 1.14
N LEU A 12 3.42 12.34 0.78
CA LEU A 12 3.65 12.85 -0.57
C LEU A 12 5.13 13.00 -0.93
N ASN A 13 6.03 12.86 0.06
CA ASN A 13 7.48 12.93 -0.14
C ASN A 13 8.14 11.56 -0.29
N VAL A 14 7.37 10.48 -0.25
CA VAL A 14 7.88 9.11 -0.36
C VAL A 14 7.87 8.66 -1.82
N SER A 15 9.01 8.20 -2.30
CA SER A 15 9.18 7.72 -3.67
C SER A 15 8.55 6.34 -3.89
N ASP A 16 8.24 6.04 -5.16
CA ASP A 16 7.73 4.74 -5.61
C ASP A 16 8.63 3.57 -5.17
N LYS A 17 9.94 3.78 -5.20
CA LYS A 17 10.91 2.78 -4.75
C LYS A 17 10.79 2.50 -3.25
N GLN A 18 10.57 3.52 -2.43
CA GLN A 18 10.33 3.33 -0.99
C GLN A 18 8.97 2.64 -0.77
N TRP A 19 7.93 3.02 -1.53
CA TRP A 19 6.64 2.34 -1.45
C TRP A 19 6.70 0.86 -1.83
N LEU A 20 7.43 0.51 -2.88
CA LEU A 20 7.62 -0.88 -3.28
C LEU A 20 8.39 -1.69 -2.23
N LYS A 21 9.39 -1.10 -1.58
CA LYS A 21 10.09 -1.74 -0.45
C LYS A 21 9.17 -1.99 0.75
N LEU A 22 8.27 -1.05 1.05
CA LEU A 22 7.25 -1.25 2.08
C LEU A 22 6.39 -2.46 1.72
N VAL A 23 5.85 -2.50 0.49
CA VAL A 23 5.03 -3.61 0.01
C VAL A 23 5.78 -4.94 0.12
N GLU A 24 7.03 -5.01 -0.36
CA GLU A 24 7.86 -6.21 -0.27
C GLU A 24 8.03 -6.67 1.19
N MET A 25 8.40 -5.75 2.09
CA MET A 25 8.58 -6.06 3.50
C MET A 25 7.30 -6.58 4.18
N LEU A 26 6.14 -6.01 3.83
CA LEU A 26 4.86 -6.40 4.42
C LEU A 26 4.31 -7.72 3.83
N THR A 27 4.71 -8.09 2.61
CA THR A 27 4.07 -9.20 1.88
C THR A 27 4.96 -10.42 1.66
N TYR A 28 6.28 -10.31 1.82
CA TYR A 28 7.23 -11.39 1.54
C TYR A 28 6.85 -12.75 2.15
N GLY A 29 6.63 -12.81 3.47
CA GLY A 29 6.27 -14.08 4.15
C GLY A 29 4.88 -14.58 3.78
N VAL A 30 3.91 -13.65 3.68
CA VAL A 30 2.51 -13.98 3.40
C VAL A 30 2.34 -14.57 1.99
N LEU A 31 3.04 -14.02 0.99
CA LEU A 31 2.96 -14.53 -0.37
C LEU A 31 3.59 -15.92 -0.49
N GLU A 32 4.74 -16.14 0.15
CA GLU A 32 5.42 -17.43 0.17
C GLU A 32 4.55 -18.52 0.82
N LEU A 33 3.98 -18.24 2.00
CA LEU A 33 3.13 -19.19 2.72
C LEU A 33 1.85 -19.57 1.99
N ASN A 34 1.35 -18.69 1.12
CA ASN A 34 0.14 -18.93 0.34
C ASN A 34 0.43 -19.40 -1.09
N SER A 35 1.70 -19.72 -1.41
CA SER A 35 2.13 -20.10 -2.75
C SER A 35 1.69 -19.09 -3.81
N ARG A 36 1.84 -17.78 -3.55
CA ARG A 36 1.43 -16.72 -4.49
C ARG A 36 2.63 -15.90 -4.94
N THR A 37 2.53 -15.35 -6.14
CA THR A 37 3.45 -14.33 -6.65
C THR A 37 2.72 -13.00 -6.80
N LEU A 38 3.40 -11.91 -6.44
CA LEU A 38 2.93 -10.55 -6.68
C LEU A 38 3.02 -10.22 -8.17
N GLU A 39 1.89 -9.85 -8.77
CA GLU A 39 1.79 -9.54 -10.21
C GLU A 39 1.74 -8.03 -10.45
N LYS A 40 0.94 -7.32 -9.64
CA LYS A 40 0.71 -5.88 -9.78
C LYS A 40 0.63 -5.21 -8.42
N VAL A 41 1.21 -4.02 -8.31
CA VAL A 41 1.08 -3.10 -7.18
C VAL A 41 0.47 -1.82 -7.68
N GLU A 42 -0.64 -1.42 -7.08
CA GLU A 42 -1.28 -0.13 -7.32
C GLU A 42 -1.36 0.64 -6.01
N ILE A 43 -1.32 1.96 -6.13
CA ILE A 43 -1.34 2.88 -5.00
C ILE A 43 -2.36 4.00 -5.26
N LYS A 44 -3.05 4.42 -4.20
CA LYS A 44 -3.99 5.55 -4.23
C LYS A 44 -3.77 6.43 -3.01
N TYR A 45 -3.66 7.74 -3.24
CA TYR A 45 -3.65 8.72 -2.16
C TYR A 45 -5.09 9.14 -1.84
N SER A 46 -5.50 9.08 -0.58
CA SER A 46 -6.83 9.50 -0.14
C SER A 46 -6.73 10.55 0.97
N VAL A 47 -7.54 11.61 0.88
CA VAL A 47 -7.43 12.85 1.68
C VAL A 47 -8.58 12.97 2.69
N GLY A 48 -9.04 11.83 3.21
CA GLY A 48 -10.08 11.75 4.24
C GLY A 48 -9.67 12.38 5.58
N HIS A 49 -10.39 12.04 6.66
CA HIS A 49 -10.10 12.58 8.00
C HIS A 49 -8.64 12.40 8.43
N TYR A 50 -8.01 11.30 7.98
CA TYR A 50 -6.57 11.08 8.04
C TYR A 50 -6.04 10.73 6.65
N PRO A 51 -5.13 11.53 6.07
CA PRO A 51 -4.51 11.22 4.80
C PRO A 51 -3.84 9.85 4.81
N ALA A 52 -3.98 9.12 3.71
CA ALA A 52 -3.47 7.75 3.63
C ALA A 52 -3.06 7.35 2.23
N MET A 53 -2.11 6.42 2.16
CA MET A 53 -1.79 5.67 0.96
C MET A 53 -2.48 4.31 1.05
N LEU A 54 -3.36 4.02 0.11
CA LEU A 54 -3.97 2.71 -0.05
C LEU A 54 -3.17 1.92 -1.07
N PHE A 55 -2.94 0.65 -0.78
CA PHE A 55 -2.24 -0.27 -1.66
C PHE A 55 -3.17 -1.37 -2.10
N ARG A 56 -3.13 -1.68 -3.38
CA ARG A 56 -3.82 -2.83 -3.98
C ARG A 56 -2.80 -3.73 -4.64
N LEU A 57 -2.80 -4.98 -4.23
CA LEU A 57 -1.86 -6.00 -4.65
C LEU A 57 -2.62 -7.08 -5.40
N THR A 58 -2.31 -7.25 -6.68
CA THR A 58 -2.80 -8.38 -7.46
C THR A 58 -1.77 -9.49 -7.37
N THR A 59 -2.22 -10.68 -7.01
CA THR A 59 -1.35 -11.85 -6.82
C THR A 59 -1.92 -13.05 -7.56
N ILE A 60 -1.06 -13.91 -8.09
CA ILE A 60 -1.43 -15.12 -8.82
C ILE A 60 -0.96 -16.34 -8.02
N LEU A 61 -1.76 -17.41 -8.00
CA LEU A 61 -1.39 -18.67 -7.38
C LEU A 61 -0.28 -19.35 -8.21
N ASN A 62 0.79 -19.78 -7.55
CA ASN A 62 1.95 -20.44 -8.15
C ASN A 62 1.76 -21.96 -8.32
N ASP A 63 0.59 -22.49 -8.01
CA ASP A 63 0.36 -23.93 -8.10
C ASP A 63 0.03 -24.34 -9.54
N SER A 64 0.97 -25.04 -10.17
CA SER A 64 0.80 -25.63 -11.50
C SER A 64 -0.24 -26.77 -11.55
N ALA A 65 -0.65 -27.31 -10.41
CA ALA A 65 -1.65 -28.39 -10.33
C ALA A 65 -3.08 -27.85 -10.28
N ASP A 66 -3.27 -26.67 -9.69
CA ASP A 66 -4.54 -25.95 -9.71
C ASP A 66 -4.60 -25.17 -11.03
N GLY A 67 -5.21 -25.76 -12.05
CA GLY A 67 -5.39 -25.15 -13.38
C GLY A 67 -6.21 -23.86 -13.42
N ASN A 68 -6.40 -23.20 -12.27
CA ASN A 68 -7.14 -21.97 -12.10
C ASN A 68 -6.20 -20.92 -11.48
N LEU A 69 -5.44 -20.23 -12.35
CA LEU A 69 -4.64 -19.04 -12.02
C LEU A 69 -5.58 -17.86 -11.68
N SER A 70 -6.40 -18.00 -10.65
CA SER A 70 -7.36 -16.97 -10.26
C SER A 70 -6.60 -15.81 -9.59
N PRO A 71 -6.53 -14.63 -10.23
CA PRO A 71 -5.92 -13.47 -9.61
C PRO A 71 -6.71 -13.13 -8.35
N GLN A 72 -5.98 -12.86 -7.27
CA GLN A 72 -6.56 -12.34 -6.05
C GLN A 72 -6.04 -10.94 -5.84
N VAL A 73 -6.97 -10.07 -5.44
CA VAL A 73 -6.71 -8.68 -5.19
C VAL A 73 -6.94 -8.43 -3.70
N SER A 74 -5.87 -8.07 -3.02
CA SER A 74 -5.84 -7.74 -1.61
C SER A 74 -5.15 -6.39 -1.42
N GLY A 75 -5.09 -5.88 -0.19
CA GLY A 75 -4.49 -4.57 0.01
C GLY A 75 -4.37 -4.18 1.47
N PHE A 76 -3.75 -3.04 1.68
CA PHE A 76 -3.63 -2.42 3.00
C PHE A 76 -3.66 -0.91 2.88
N ARG A 77 -4.09 -0.25 3.95
CA ARG A 77 -3.99 1.20 4.14
C ARG A 77 -2.77 1.48 4.99
N PHE A 78 -1.94 2.41 4.52
CA PHE A 78 -0.86 3.04 5.27
C PHE A 78 -1.25 4.48 5.55
N ALA A 79 -1.48 4.81 6.81
CA ALA A 79 -1.87 6.14 7.23
C ALA A 79 -0.93 6.68 8.30
N PHE A 80 -0.96 7.99 8.42
CA PHE A 80 -0.11 8.74 9.34
C PHE A 80 -0.98 9.76 10.04
N ASP A 81 -1.01 9.71 11.37
CA ASP A 81 -1.64 10.74 12.17
C ASP A 81 -0.65 11.89 12.37
N GLN A 82 -1.02 13.08 11.90
CA GLN A 82 -0.20 14.29 12.05
C GLN A 82 -0.47 15.02 13.37
N ASP A 83 -1.59 14.71 14.03
CA ASP A 83 -2.03 15.41 15.24
C ASP A 83 -1.55 14.71 16.52
N ILE A 84 -1.24 13.41 16.43
CA ILE A 84 -0.69 12.60 17.50
C ILE A 84 0.71 12.16 17.06
N ASP A 85 1.74 12.79 17.64
CA ASP A 85 3.15 12.43 17.40
C ASP A 85 3.31 10.88 17.44
N ASP A 86 3.83 10.31 16.35
CA ASP A 86 4.38 8.94 16.22
C ASP A 86 3.49 7.75 15.80
N ASP A 87 2.19 7.92 15.50
CA ASP A 87 1.35 6.76 15.14
C ASP A 87 1.20 6.53 13.62
N VAL A 88 1.99 5.57 13.11
CA VAL A 88 1.81 4.97 11.78
C VAL A 88 0.81 3.83 11.84
N TYR A 89 -0.23 3.91 11.02
CA TYR A 89 -1.28 2.89 10.94
C TYR A 89 -1.10 2.05 9.68
N ILE A 90 -0.96 0.74 9.86
CA ILE A 90 -1.03 -0.24 8.78
C ILE A 90 -2.16 -1.19 9.07
N GLU A 91 -3.19 -1.16 8.23
CA GLU A 91 -4.36 -2.01 8.37
C GLU A 91 -4.66 -2.72 7.05
N PRO A 92 -5.03 -4.02 7.07
CA PRO A 92 -5.51 -4.68 5.88
C PRO A 92 -6.81 -4.03 5.39
N LEU A 93 -7.01 -4.00 4.08
CA LEU A 93 -8.32 -3.67 3.50
C LEU A 93 -9.24 -4.87 3.72
N SER A 94 -9.94 -4.88 4.87
CA SER A 94 -10.84 -5.95 5.31
C SER A 94 -12.14 -5.41 5.88
N SER A 95 -13.13 -6.29 6.05
CA SER A 95 -14.43 -5.95 6.64
C SER A 95 -14.36 -5.58 8.13
N ASP A 96 -13.20 -5.76 8.78
CA ASP A 96 -13.00 -5.32 10.16
C ASP A 96 -12.78 -3.81 10.26
N GLY A 97 -12.28 -3.18 9.20
CA GLY A 97 -11.99 -1.73 9.14
C GLY A 97 -12.78 -0.96 8.08
N PHE A 98 -13.33 -1.65 7.07
CA PHE A 98 -13.98 -1.04 5.92
C PHE A 98 -15.34 -1.68 5.62
N TRP A 99 -16.26 -0.88 5.09
CA TRP A 99 -17.56 -1.38 4.61
C TRP A 99 -17.37 -2.31 3.41
N GLU A 100 -18.17 -3.37 3.30
CA GLU A 100 -18.09 -4.33 2.19
C GLU A 100 -18.27 -3.66 0.82
N ASP A 101 -19.26 -2.78 0.69
CA ASP A 101 -19.49 -2.00 -0.55
C ASP A 101 -18.26 -1.17 -0.96
N TYR A 102 -17.48 -0.69 0.02
CA TYR A 102 -16.24 0.02 -0.26
C TYR A 102 -15.18 -0.93 -0.79
N LEU A 103 -14.98 -2.09 -0.14
CA LEU A 103 -14.02 -3.10 -0.56
C LEU A 103 -14.32 -3.60 -1.99
N ASP A 104 -15.59 -3.85 -2.29
CA ASP A 104 -16.06 -4.23 -3.62
C ASP A 104 -15.76 -3.14 -4.65
N LYS A 105 -16.05 -1.87 -4.31
CA LYS A 105 -15.74 -0.72 -5.17
C LYS A 105 -14.24 -0.58 -5.45
N GLU A 106 -13.39 -0.85 -4.46
CA GLU A 106 -11.93 -0.81 -4.61
C GLU A 106 -11.36 -2.06 -5.31
N GLY A 107 -12.21 -3.06 -5.60
CA GLY A 107 -11.85 -4.30 -6.28
C GLY A 107 -11.12 -5.29 -5.38
N ILE A 108 -11.27 -5.17 -4.06
CA ILE A 108 -10.69 -6.10 -3.10
C ILE A 108 -11.52 -7.37 -3.10
N THR A 109 -10.87 -8.49 -3.42
CA THR A 109 -11.52 -9.81 -3.49
C THR A 109 -11.06 -10.73 -2.37
N HIS A 110 -9.91 -10.44 -1.75
CA HIS A 110 -9.28 -11.27 -0.74
C HIS A 110 -8.64 -10.41 0.34
N VAL A 111 -8.66 -10.90 1.58
CA VAL A 111 -8.09 -10.21 2.74
C VAL A 111 -6.74 -10.83 3.08
N PHE A 112 -5.71 -10.01 3.23
CA PHE A 112 -4.47 -10.47 3.85
C PHE A 112 -4.70 -10.74 5.33
N ALA A 113 -4.35 -11.93 5.80
CA ALA A 113 -4.28 -12.18 7.23
C ALA A 113 -3.19 -11.28 7.84
N SER A 114 -3.53 -10.53 8.89
CA SER A 114 -2.68 -9.53 9.56
C SER A 114 -1.45 -10.11 10.29
N ASN A 115 -1.32 -11.44 10.29
CA ASN A 115 -0.23 -12.14 10.95
C ASN A 115 0.92 -12.27 9.95
N GLU A 116 1.86 -11.32 9.94
CA GLU A 116 3.30 -11.54 9.67
C GLU A 116 4.11 -10.28 9.35
N VAL A 117 3.67 -9.09 9.76
CA VAL A 117 4.53 -7.91 9.70
C VAL A 117 5.43 -7.87 10.92
N GLY A 118 6.74 -8.01 10.70
CA GLY A 118 7.74 -7.80 11.76
C GLY A 118 7.77 -6.33 12.18
N ILE A 119 6.97 -5.95 13.19
CA ILE A 119 6.81 -4.57 13.70
C ILE A 119 8.15 -3.84 13.89
N ARG A 120 9.19 -4.52 14.40
CA ARG A 120 10.54 -3.93 14.55
C ARG A 120 11.24 -3.60 13.23
N LYS A 121 11.04 -4.40 12.18
CA LYS A 121 11.58 -4.13 10.84
C LYS A 121 10.86 -2.94 10.22
N LEU A 122 9.54 -2.86 10.43
CA LEU A 122 8.72 -1.75 9.97
C LEU A 122 9.14 -0.41 10.58
N TYR A 123 9.30 -0.33 11.91
CA TYR A 123 9.73 0.92 12.55
C TYR A 123 11.14 1.35 12.11
N ARG A 124 12.08 0.41 11.94
CA ARG A 124 13.40 0.74 11.38
C ARG A 124 13.30 1.26 9.96
N PHE A 125 12.50 0.62 9.12
CA PHE A 125 12.30 1.09 7.75
C PHE A 125 11.66 2.48 7.69
N ILE A 126 10.67 2.77 8.54
CA ILE A 126 10.05 4.09 8.64
C ILE A 126 11.10 5.17 9.00
N ASN A 127 11.93 4.90 10.01
CA ASN A 127 12.91 5.87 10.50
C ASN A 127 14.15 6.00 9.60
N ASP A 128 14.69 4.87 9.13
CA ASP A 128 15.99 4.82 8.47
C ASP A 128 15.87 4.98 6.93
N GLU A 129 14.69 4.71 6.35
CA GLU A 129 14.51 4.71 4.90
C GLU A 129 13.35 5.57 4.40
N LEU A 130 12.21 5.63 5.11
CA LEU A 130 11.05 6.41 4.67
C LEU A 130 11.18 7.88 5.03
N HIS A 131 11.94 8.19 6.10
CA HIS A 131 12.20 9.56 6.56
C HIS A 131 10.91 10.37 6.77
N LEU A 132 9.83 9.72 7.22
CA LEU A 132 8.52 10.37 7.41
C LEU A 132 8.58 11.54 8.41
N TRP A 133 9.52 11.50 9.34
CA TRP A 133 9.68 12.49 10.40
C TRP A 133 10.72 13.56 10.05
N ASP A 134 11.35 13.47 8.88
CA ASP A 134 12.36 14.43 8.48
C ASP A 134 11.72 15.59 7.71
N ASP A 135 12.11 16.82 8.04
CA ASP A 135 11.71 18.05 7.31
C ASP A 135 12.28 18.13 5.87
N VAL A 136 12.80 17.03 5.34
CA VAL A 136 13.51 16.96 4.07
C VAL A 136 12.52 16.71 2.93
N LEU A 137 12.33 17.73 2.09
CA LEU A 137 11.64 17.57 0.81
C LEU A 137 12.55 16.83 -0.17
N PHE A 138 12.15 15.62 -0.59
CA PHE A 138 12.87 14.87 -1.62
C PHE A 138 12.47 15.39 -3.01
N PRO A 139 13.38 16.04 -3.76
CA PRO A 139 13.07 16.50 -5.12
C PRO A 139 12.90 15.31 -6.06
N GLY A 140 11.84 15.33 -6.88
CA GLY A 140 11.59 14.34 -7.94
C GLY A 140 10.57 13.25 -7.62
N VAL A 141 9.84 13.36 -6.51
CA VAL A 141 8.68 12.48 -6.24
C VAL A 141 7.48 12.96 -7.06
N GLU A 142 6.87 12.05 -7.82
CA GLU A 142 5.62 12.31 -8.52
C GLU A 142 4.49 12.43 -7.49
N LYS A 143 3.86 13.61 -7.42
CA LYS A 143 2.71 13.80 -6.52
C LYS A 143 1.53 12.95 -7.02
N PRO A 144 0.94 12.08 -6.19
CA PRO A 144 -0.23 11.30 -6.59
C PRO A 144 -1.45 12.21 -6.81
N VAL A 145 -2.29 11.84 -7.77
CA VAL A 145 -3.63 12.43 -7.93
C VAL A 145 -4.55 11.81 -6.89
N GLU A 146 -5.27 12.65 -6.16
CA GLU A 146 -6.23 12.23 -5.14
C GLU A 146 -7.26 11.23 -5.70
N ASP A 147 -7.54 10.21 -4.90
CA ASP A 147 -8.52 9.15 -5.12
C ASP A 147 -8.40 8.44 -6.48
N THR A 148 -7.21 8.47 -7.08
CA THR A 148 -6.90 7.81 -8.35
C THR A 148 -5.88 6.71 -8.12
N TRP A 149 -6.22 5.49 -8.57
CA TRP A 149 -5.28 4.37 -8.58
C TRP A 149 -4.19 4.58 -9.63
N ARG A 150 -2.93 4.46 -9.22
CA ARG A 150 -1.75 4.45 -10.10
C ARG A 150 -1.00 3.14 -9.93
N THR A 151 -0.55 2.55 -11.03
CA THR A 151 0.32 1.38 -11.00
C THR A 151 1.74 1.79 -10.57
N LEU A 152 2.28 1.13 -9.53
CA LEU A 152 3.69 1.24 -9.12
C LEU A 152 4.56 0.16 -9.76
N LEU A 153 4.02 -1.03 -9.94
CA LEU A 153 4.71 -2.20 -10.49
C LEU A 153 3.72 -3.10 -11.21
N GLU A 154 4.12 -3.64 -12.34
CA GLU A 154 3.40 -4.69 -13.09
C GLU A 154 4.44 -5.58 -13.75
N LEU A 155 4.46 -6.87 -13.41
CA LEU A 155 5.52 -7.80 -13.84
C LEU A 155 5.22 -8.44 -15.19
N ASN A 156 3.96 -8.79 -15.45
CA ASN A 156 3.48 -9.23 -16.76
C ASN A 156 2.33 -8.32 -17.19
N PRO A 157 2.63 -7.12 -17.72
CA PRO A 157 1.59 -6.32 -18.34
C PRO A 157 0.96 -7.18 -19.43
N LEU A 158 -0.36 -7.42 -19.33
CA LEU A 158 -1.09 -8.07 -20.40
C LEU A 158 -0.77 -7.25 -21.66
N THR A 159 0.01 -7.84 -22.58
CA THR A 159 0.19 -7.25 -23.90
C THR A 159 -1.20 -7.14 -24.49
N ASP A 160 -1.70 -5.91 -24.63
CA ASP A 160 -2.96 -5.61 -25.30
C ASP A 160 -3.03 -6.45 -26.59
N GLN A 161 -3.93 -7.43 -26.61
CA GLN A 161 -4.35 -8.12 -27.83
C GLN A 161 -5.62 -7.47 -28.36
#